data_AF-B3RX20-F1
#
_entry.id   AF-B3RX20-F1
#
_cell.length_a   1.000
_cell.length_b   1.000
_cell.length_c   1.000
_cell.angle_alpha   90.00
_cell.angle_beta   90.00
_cell.angle_gamma   90.00
#
_symmetry.space_group_name_H-M   'P 1'
#
loop_
_entity.id
_entity.type
_entity.pdbx_description
1 polymer ?
#
loop_
_entity_poly.entity_id
_entity_poly.type
_entity_poly.pdbx_seq_one_letter_code
_entity_poly.pdbx_strand_id
1 'polypeptide(L)'
;MKSIAIPYLIIVLYHFYNSEYVQAKDTKGLPGHLKPLGHSGRHIEITEINGFPSLKTFFKQHVSQSKPLVMRGAAKIYPAFSKWSDDYFLSLPETSTAEIDIQQRKKQNYSLPYLRATLAEFLHRYNHTDEYMVSYIPSHLKTDLYLPPCVQCDDLIHIEPVMWLSNGGTKSILHADQNHNINCLIRGTKDFILINKDTPDQTFIDAPGTYSYVDVDRVDMDKYPVFSSIDFYDTHIEAGDCIFVPASWFHQVRSYGYNIAVNIWLKGEDKFFDVSSCQDVTKAYKTLDQFTYSLVEPPSHDGRDELDEGAEMFRQAATFF
;
A
#
# COMPACT_ATOMS: atom_id res chain seq x y z
N MET A 1 13.20 -80.39 37.27
CA MET A 1 13.83 -80.23 35.94
C MET A 1 12.97 -79.25 35.14
N LYS A 2 13.13 -77.96 35.43
CA LYS A 2 13.66 -76.91 34.52
C LYS A 2 12.88 -76.79 33.20
N SER A 3 11.81 -76.00 33.27
CA SER A 3 11.13 -75.35 32.14
C SER A 3 12.09 -74.33 31.53
N ILE A 4 12.35 -74.42 30.23
CA ILE A 4 13.22 -73.50 29.48
C ILE A 4 12.31 -72.47 28.82
N ALA A 5 12.33 -71.25 29.35
CA ALA A 5 11.70 -70.09 28.75
C ALA A 5 12.56 -69.62 27.55
N ILE A 6 11.96 -69.57 26.36
CA ILE A 6 12.55 -68.97 25.16
C ILE A 6 12.23 -67.47 25.21
N PRO A 7 13.22 -66.56 25.25
CA PRO A 7 12.93 -65.14 25.26
C PRO A 7 12.60 -64.67 23.84
N TYR A 8 11.46 -64.00 23.70
CA TYR A 8 11.12 -63.25 22.49
C TYR A 8 12.09 -62.07 22.36
N LEU A 9 12.92 -62.09 21.33
CA LEU A 9 13.79 -60.99 20.95
C LEU A 9 12.92 -59.91 20.28
N ILE A 10 12.56 -58.86 21.02
CA ILE A 10 11.95 -57.65 20.44
C ILE A 10 13.06 -56.89 19.72
N ILE A 11 13.10 -56.98 18.40
CA ILE A 11 13.92 -56.11 17.55
C ILE A 11 13.19 -54.76 17.48
N VAL A 12 13.62 -53.81 18.31
CA VAL A 12 13.26 -52.40 18.14
C VAL A 12 14.02 -51.86 16.95
N LEU A 13 13.35 -51.76 15.80
CA LEU A 13 13.85 -51.00 14.66
C LEU A 13 13.86 -49.52 15.06
N TYR A 14 15.03 -49.03 15.49
CA TYR A 14 15.29 -47.59 15.55
C TYR A 14 15.20 -47.05 14.12
N HIS A 15 14.07 -46.44 13.77
CA HIS A 15 14.03 -45.49 12.68
C HIS A 15 14.87 -44.30 13.13
N PHE A 16 16.10 -44.23 12.64
CA PHE A 16 16.83 -42.98 12.61
C PHE A 16 15.99 -42.01 11.79
N TYR A 17 15.29 -41.11 12.49
CA TYR A 17 14.81 -39.88 11.89
C TYR A 17 16.09 -39.15 11.46
N ASN A 18 16.46 -39.29 10.19
CA ASN A 18 17.38 -38.37 9.57
C ASN A 18 16.69 -37.00 9.66
N SER A 19 17.06 -36.25 10.69
CA SER A 19 17.08 -34.80 10.60
C SER A 19 17.97 -34.51 9.40
N GLU A 20 17.35 -34.39 8.22
CA GLU A 20 17.95 -33.64 7.14
C GLU A 20 18.17 -32.26 7.73
N TYR A 21 19.40 -32.03 8.19
CA TYR A 21 19.96 -30.70 8.29
C TYR A 21 19.63 -30.05 6.95
N VAL A 22 18.62 -29.17 6.95
CA VAL A 22 18.33 -28.32 5.81
C VAL A 22 19.65 -27.59 5.57
N GLN A 23 20.40 -28.03 4.55
CA GLN A 23 21.57 -27.31 4.10
C GLN A 23 21.08 -25.89 3.90
N ALA A 24 21.66 -24.94 4.65
CA ALA A 24 21.45 -23.53 4.39
C ALA A 24 21.70 -23.37 2.88
N LYS A 25 20.64 -23.08 2.12
CA LYS A 25 20.76 -22.79 0.69
C LYS A 25 21.83 -21.70 0.63
N ASP A 26 22.90 -21.91 -0.12
CA ASP A 26 23.92 -20.88 -0.29
C ASP A 26 23.28 -19.71 -1.04
N THR A 27 22.71 -18.76 -0.31
CA THR A 27 21.96 -17.65 -0.91
C THR A 27 22.88 -16.53 -1.38
N LYS A 28 24.17 -16.58 -1.03
CA LYS A 28 25.17 -15.58 -1.43
C LYS A 28 25.32 -15.48 -2.95
N GLY A 29 25.02 -16.57 -3.66
CA GLY A 29 25.01 -16.62 -5.13
C GLY A 29 23.65 -16.37 -5.78
N LEU A 30 22.56 -16.23 -5.02
CA LEU A 30 21.23 -16.01 -5.58
C LEU A 30 21.15 -14.58 -6.16
N PRO A 31 20.67 -14.42 -7.40
CA PRO A 31 20.36 -13.11 -7.95
C PRO A 31 19.45 -12.34 -6.99
N GLY A 32 19.81 -11.10 -6.65
CA GLY A 32 19.03 -10.23 -5.75
C GLY A 32 19.37 -10.31 -4.26
N HIS A 33 20.20 -11.26 -3.81
CA HIS A 33 20.63 -11.29 -2.41
C HIS A 33 21.37 -9.97 -2.04
N LEU A 34 20.93 -9.33 -0.96
CA LEU A 34 21.36 -8.01 -0.48
C LEU A 34 21.20 -6.89 -1.52
N LYS A 35 20.24 -7.03 -2.42
CA LYS A 35 19.78 -5.97 -3.34
C LYS A 35 18.39 -5.48 -2.91
N PRO A 36 17.91 -4.35 -3.47
CA PRO A 36 16.56 -3.89 -3.19
C PRO A 36 15.51 -4.95 -3.54
N LEU A 37 14.38 -4.92 -2.82
CA LEU A 37 13.21 -5.76 -3.12
C LEU A 37 12.84 -5.60 -4.60
N GLY A 38 12.51 -6.71 -5.26
CA GLY A 38 12.21 -6.75 -6.69
C GLY A 38 13.45 -6.73 -7.61
N HIS A 39 14.67 -6.89 -7.10
CA HIS A 39 15.86 -7.05 -7.97
C HIS A 39 16.00 -8.45 -8.58
N SER A 40 15.18 -9.39 -8.12
CA SER A 40 15.21 -10.80 -8.48
C SER A 40 13.81 -11.34 -8.65
N GLY A 41 13.71 -12.64 -8.93
CA GLY A 41 12.43 -13.29 -9.17
C GLY A 41 11.96 -13.03 -10.61
N ARG A 42 10.73 -13.45 -10.87
CA ARG A 42 10.10 -13.25 -12.17
C ARG A 42 9.25 -11.99 -12.12
N HIS A 43 9.37 -11.17 -13.16
CA HIS A 43 8.61 -9.92 -13.30
C HIS A 43 7.41 -10.14 -14.21
N ILE A 44 6.23 -9.73 -13.74
CA ILE A 44 4.96 -9.83 -14.44
C ILE A 44 4.48 -8.43 -14.77
N GLU A 45 4.22 -8.18 -16.05
CA GLU A 45 3.72 -6.90 -16.53
C GLU A 45 2.31 -6.61 -15.96
N ILE A 46 2.14 -5.39 -15.45
CA ILE A 46 0.83 -4.88 -15.03
C ILE A 46 0.11 -4.35 -16.26
N THR A 47 -1.19 -4.64 -16.38
CA THR A 47 -1.98 -4.12 -17.50
C THR A 47 -1.98 -2.60 -17.51
N GLU A 48 -1.71 -2.00 -18.66
CA GLU A 48 -1.73 -0.54 -18.84
C GLU A 48 -2.80 -0.10 -19.84
N ILE A 49 -3.44 1.03 -19.55
CA ILE A 49 -4.39 1.70 -20.44
C ILE A 49 -4.17 3.21 -20.41
N ASN A 50 -4.67 3.93 -21.41
CA ASN A 50 -4.68 5.39 -21.42
C ASN A 50 -5.95 5.94 -20.75
N GLY A 51 -5.77 6.87 -19.81
CA GLY A 51 -6.87 7.48 -19.07
C GLY A 51 -7.61 6.51 -18.14
N PHE A 52 -8.72 6.99 -17.57
CA PHE A 52 -9.58 6.13 -16.76
C PHE A 52 -10.42 5.20 -17.64
N PRO A 53 -10.58 3.92 -17.26
CA PRO A 53 -11.55 3.03 -17.90
C PRO A 53 -12.97 3.45 -17.52
N SER A 54 -13.98 2.94 -18.25
CA SER A 54 -15.36 3.06 -17.78
C SER A 54 -15.55 2.29 -16.48
N LEU A 55 -16.47 2.73 -15.61
CA LEU A 55 -16.79 2.08 -14.34
C LEU A 55 -17.07 0.59 -14.52
N LYS A 56 -17.92 0.22 -15.50
CA LYS A 56 -18.22 -1.18 -15.81
C LYS A 56 -16.99 -2.00 -16.19
N THR A 57 -16.07 -1.42 -16.97
CA THR A 57 -14.83 -2.10 -17.38
C THR A 57 -13.91 -2.27 -16.19
N PHE A 58 -13.74 -1.21 -15.39
CA PHE A 58 -12.91 -1.21 -14.19
C PHE A 58 -13.31 -2.32 -13.23
N PHE A 59 -14.59 -2.36 -12.85
CA PHE A 59 -15.09 -3.36 -11.91
C PHE A 59 -14.98 -4.77 -12.48
N LYS A 60 -15.46 -4.98 -13.72
CA LYS A 60 -15.48 -6.31 -14.32
C LYS A 60 -14.08 -6.90 -14.54
N GLN A 61 -13.12 -6.09 -15.00
CA GLN A 61 -11.82 -6.59 -15.44
C GLN A 61 -10.72 -6.47 -14.37
N HIS A 62 -10.86 -5.55 -13.41
CA HIS A 62 -9.81 -5.27 -12.43
C HIS A 62 -10.27 -5.48 -11.00
N VAL A 63 -11.36 -4.85 -10.55
CA VAL A 63 -11.82 -4.98 -9.15
C VAL A 63 -12.26 -6.41 -8.84
N SER A 64 -13.25 -6.94 -9.58
CA SER A 64 -13.79 -8.30 -9.35
C SER A 64 -12.78 -9.41 -9.68
N GLN A 65 -11.79 -9.14 -10.54
CA GLN A 65 -10.73 -10.10 -10.88
C GLN A 65 -9.50 -9.96 -9.99
N SER A 66 -9.46 -8.98 -9.08
CA SER A 66 -8.30 -8.64 -8.26
C SER A 66 -7.02 -8.48 -9.09
N LYS A 67 -7.07 -7.64 -10.14
CA LYS A 67 -5.93 -7.39 -11.03
C LYS A 67 -5.50 -5.92 -10.96
N PRO A 68 -4.19 -5.63 -10.74
CA PRO A 68 -3.68 -4.27 -10.79
C PRO A 68 -3.82 -3.67 -12.19
N LEU A 69 -3.85 -2.34 -12.25
CA LEU A 69 -3.99 -1.58 -13.50
C LEU A 69 -3.19 -0.28 -13.42
N VAL A 70 -2.45 0.04 -14.47
CA VAL A 70 -1.87 1.37 -14.69
C VAL A 70 -2.73 2.15 -15.67
N MET A 71 -3.10 3.36 -15.28
CA MET A 71 -3.94 4.29 -16.04
C MET A 71 -3.09 5.50 -16.44
N ARG A 72 -2.43 5.39 -17.59
CA ARG A 72 -1.48 6.38 -18.12
C ARG A 72 -2.16 7.70 -18.42
N GLY A 73 -1.61 8.79 -17.90
CA GLY A 73 -2.13 10.15 -18.08
C GLY A 73 -3.52 10.42 -17.49
N ALA A 74 -4.07 9.50 -16.69
CA ALA A 74 -5.42 9.63 -16.12
C ALA A 74 -5.58 10.82 -15.16
N ALA A 75 -4.58 11.10 -14.32
CA ALA A 75 -4.60 12.22 -13.38
C ALA A 75 -4.50 13.60 -14.06
N LYS A 76 -4.17 13.66 -15.36
CA LYS A 76 -4.08 14.93 -16.12
C LYS A 76 -5.42 15.65 -16.26
N ILE A 77 -6.54 14.96 -16.01
CA ILE A 77 -7.86 15.59 -16.01
C ILE A 77 -8.06 16.50 -14.78
N TYR A 78 -7.33 16.27 -13.68
CA TYR A 78 -7.54 17.02 -12.45
C TYR A 78 -7.01 18.45 -12.58
N PRO A 79 -7.76 19.48 -12.14
CA PRO A 79 -7.23 20.83 -11.99
C PRO A 79 -5.92 20.87 -11.19
N ALA A 80 -5.80 20.01 -10.17
CA ALA A 80 -4.58 19.81 -9.38
C ALA A 80 -3.33 19.57 -10.24
N PHE A 81 -3.45 18.83 -11.35
CA PHE A 81 -2.32 18.54 -12.23
C PHE A 81 -1.68 19.81 -12.80
N SER A 82 -2.47 20.84 -13.11
CA SER A 82 -1.95 22.12 -13.60
C SER A 82 -1.66 23.11 -12.47
N LYS A 83 -2.43 23.08 -11.38
CA LYS A 83 -2.39 24.10 -10.33
C LYS A 83 -1.37 23.80 -9.22
N TRP A 84 -1.32 22.56 -8.73
CA TRP A 84 -0.64 22.24 -7.49
C TRP A 84 0.87 22.42 -7.57
N SER A 85 1.37 23.27 -6.68
CA SER A 85 2.77 23.63 -6.47
C SER A 85 2.85 24.26 -5.07
N ASP A 86 4.05 24.36 -4.50
CA ASP A 86 4.24 25.01 -3.20
C ASP A 86 3.75 26.46 -3.24
N ASP A 87 4.05 27.19 -4.32
CA ASP A 87 3.56 28.56 -4.54
C ASP A 87 2.04 28.64 -4.61
N TYR A 88 1.39 27.70 -5.31
CA TYR A 88 -0.07 27.64 -5.38
C TYR A 88 -0.66 27.41 -3.99
N PHE A 89 -0.15 26.43 -3.23
CA PHE A 89 -0.67 26.17 -1.89
C PHE A 89 -0.46 27.38 -0.98
N LEU A 90 0.72 28.00 -0.98
CA LEU A 90 1.01 29.19 -0.18
C LEU A 90 0.18 30.43 -0.59
N SER A 91 -0.33 30.46 -1.82
CA SER A 91 -1.21 31.54 -2.28
C SER A 91 -2.64 31.47 -1.70
N LEU A 92 -3.04 30.32 -1.16
CA LEU A 92 -4.36 30.11 -0.59
C LEU A 92 -4.37 30.50 0.90
N PRO A 93 -5.28 31.40 1.34
CA PRO A 93 -5.31 31.84 2.74
C PRO A 93 -5.59 30.68 3.72
N GLU A 94 -6.36 29.68 3.31
CA GLU A 94 -6.72 28.51 4.11
C GLU A 94 -5.51 27.66 4.51
N THR A 95 -4.42 27.69 3.72
CA THR A 95 -3.18 26.92 3.94
C THR A 95 -2.52 27.24 5.28
N SER A 96 -2.69 28.47 5.79
CA SER A 96 -2.16 28.89 7.09
C SER A 96 -2.88 28.27 8.28
N THR A 97 -4.04 27.64 8.05
CA THR A 97 -4.89 27.06 9.11
C THR A 97 -5.20 25.58 8.88
N ALA A 98 -4.84 25.04 7.73
CA ALA A 98 -5.08 23.64 7.40
C ALA A 98 -4.11 22.75 8.18
N GLU A 99 -4.60 22.10 9.24
CA GLU A 99 -3.83 21.11 10.00
C GLU A 99 -3.61 19.83 9.19
N ILE A 100 -2.39 19.30 9.26
CA ILE A 100 -1.98 18.08 8.57
C ILE A 100 -1.18 17.16 9.48
N ASP A 101 -1.20 15.87 9.18
CA ASP A 101 -0.32 14.87 9.79
C ASP A 101 0.96 14.67 8.97
N ILE A 102 2.09 14.56 9.68
CA ILE A 102 3.44 14.52 9.13
C ILE A 102 4.20 13.33 9.70
N GLN A 103 4.89 12.60 8.83
CA GLN A 103 5.76 11.51 9.21
C GLN A 103 7.22 12.01 9.26
N GLN A 104 7.97 11.58 10.28
CA GLN A 104 9.27 12.16 10.65
C GLN A 104 10.48 11.60 9.88
N ARG A 105 10.31 10.51 9.12
CA ARG A 105 11.37 9.78 8.42
C ARG A 105 10.89 9.30 7.06
N LYS A 106 11.64 9.61 6.00
CA LYS A 106 11.29 9.20 4.63
C LYS A 106 11.24 7.69 4.42
N LYS A 107 12.08 6.94 5.14
CA LYS A 107 11.89 5.48 5.27
C LYS A 107 10.85 5.25 6.34
N GLN A 108 9.73 4.64 5.95
CA GLN A 108 8.60 4.44 6.83
C GLN A 108 9.01 3.72 8.12
N ASN A 109 8.71 4.32 9.27
CA ASN A 109 9.06 3.80 10.58
C ASN A 109 7.92 4.09 11.57
N TYR A 110 7.22 3.04 11.97
CA TYR A 110 6.05 3.14 12.86
C TYR A 110 6.38 3.33 14.34
N SER A 111 7.66 3.25 14.71
CA SER A 111 8.07 3.54 16.09
C SER A 111 8.09 5.04 16.40
N LEU A 112 7.90 5.91 15.39
CA LEU A 112 7.84 7.35 15.56
C LEU A 112 6.40 7.85 15.43
N PRO A 113 5.93 8.71 16.35
CA PRO A 113 4.60 9.30 16.24
C PRO A 113 4.52 10.28 15.07
N TYR A 114 3.30 10.53 14.59
CA TYR A 114 3.04 11.63 13.67
C TYR A 114 3.27 12.98 14.35
N LEU A 115 3.78 13.94 13.59
CA LEU A 115 3.77 15.36 13.96
C LEU A 115 2.53 16.02 13.36
N ARG A 116 2.05 17.06 14.02
CA ARG A 116 1.01 17.94 13.50
C ARG A 116 1.55 19.34 13.28
N ALA A 117 1.18 19.94 12.16
CA ALA A 117 1.48 21.33 11.84
C ALA A 117 0.44 21.82 10.82
N THR A 118 0.47 23.12 10.53
CA THR A 118 -0.25 23.66 9.38
C THR A 118 0.45 23.28 8.08
N LEU A 119 -0.32 23.22 6.98
CA LEU A 119 0.25 23.01 5.65
C LEU A 119 1.29 24.08 5.31
N ALA A 120 1.07 25.35 5.69
CA ALA A 120 2.05 26.42 5.52
C ALA A 120 3.39 26.14 6.21
N GLU A 121 3.36 25.79 7.51
CA GLU A 121 4.57 25.48 8.27
C GLU A 121 5.35 24.31 7.67
N PHE A 122 4.64 23.28 7.21
CA PHE A 122 5.25 22.15 6.52
C PHE A 122 5.90 22.57 5.20
N LEU A 123 5.18 23.30 4.33
CA LEU A 123 5.70 23.77 3.04
C LEU A 123 6.97 24.61 3.18
N HIS A 124 7.12 25.37 4.27
CA HIS A 124 8.33 26.16 4.54
C HIS A 124 9.55 25.33 4.94
N ARG A 125 9.39 24.08 5.41
CA ARG A 125 10.50 23.31 6.00
C ARG A 125 10.77 21.95 5.38
N TYR A 126 9.77 21.29 4.79
CA TYR A 126 9.87 19.88 4.35
C TYR A 126 11.02 19.62 3.37
N ASN A 127 11.36 20.61 2.54
CA ASN A 127 12.43 20.46 1.57
C ASN A 127 13.83 20.32 2.20
N HIS A 128 13.97 20.67 3.48
CA HIS A 128 15.22 20.64 4.25
C HIS A 128 15.17 19.63 5.40
N THR A 129 14.11 18.84 5.52
CA THR A 129 13.93 17.83 6.57
C THR A 129 13.76 16.43 5.98
N ASP A 130 13.77 15.42 6.83
CA ASP A 130 13.48 14.03 6.46
C ASP A 130 11.97 13.70 6.57
N GLU A 131 11.13 14.73 6.51
CA GLU A 131 9.70 14.61 6.72
C GLU A 131 8.94 14.45 5.42
N TYR A 132 7.75 13.86 5.52
CA TYR A 132 6.75 13.90 4.46
C TYR A 132 5.35 14.02 5.05
N MET A 133 4.45 14.65 4.31
CA MET A 133 3.05 14.75 4.66
C MET A 133 2.33 13.48 4.20
N VAL A 134 1.48 12.96 5.08
CA VAL A 134 0.46 11.95 4.77
C VAL A 134 -0.76 12.31 5.62
N SER A 135 -1.78 12.87 4.98
CA SER A 135 -2.92 13.45 5.68
C SER A 135 -4.15 13.38 4.80
N TYR A 136 -5.33 13.45 5.42
CA TYR A 136 -6.55 13.74 4.66
C TYR A 136 -6.39 15.04 3.87
N ILE A 137 -7.05 15.10 2.72
CA ILE A 137 -6.95 16.26 1.83
C ILE A 137 -7.63 17.46 2.49
N PRO A 138 -6.92 18.59 2.68
CA PRO A 138 -7.55 19.82 3.16
C PRO A 138 -8.78 20.18 2.32
N SER A 139 -9.87 20.55 2.98
CA SER A 139 -11.20 20.70 2.35
C SER A 139 -11.19 21.61 1.12
N HIS A 140 -10.47 22.74 1.19
CA HIS A 140 -10.35 23.70 0.09
C HIS A 140 -9.63 23.11 -1.16
N LEU A 141 -8.75 22.12 -0.97
CA LEU A 141 -8.02 21.45 -2.06
C LEU A 141 -8.83 20.33 -2.72
N LYS A 142 -9.89 19.81 -2.07
CA LYS A 142 -10.76 18.76 -2.65
C LYS A 142 -11.45 19.20 -3.95
N THR A 143 -11.65 20.51 -4.13
CA THR A 143 -12.23 21.10 -5.34
C THR A 143 -11.34 20.98 -6.58
N ASP A 144 -10.02 20.73 -6.40
CA ASP A 144 -9.06 20.56 -7.49
C ASP A 144 -8.93 19.12 -7.99
N LEU A 145 -9.69 18.20 -7.39
CA LEU A 145 -9.64 16.77 -7.67
C LEU A 145 -11.04 16.27 -8.01
N TYR A 146 -11.12 15.39 -9.00
CA TYR A 146 -12.35 14.66 -9.28
C TYR A 146 -12.33 13.31 -8.58
N LEU A 147 -13.50 12.81 -8.20
CA LEU A 147 -13.62 11.38 -7.92
C LEU A 147 -13.35 10.64 -9.25
N PRO A 148 -12.47 9.60 -9.28
CA PRO A 148 -12.11 8.97 -10.53
C PRO A 148 -13.36 8.45 -11.25
N PRO A 149 -13.53 8.71 -12.57
CA PRO A 149 -14.75 8.35 -13.30
C PRO A 149 -15.07 6.86 -13.27
N CYS A 150 -14.05 6.02 -13.12
CA CYS A 150 -14.18 4.57 -12.99
C CYS A 150 -14.79 4.13 -11.65
N VAL A 151 -14.94 5.03 -10.68
CA VAL A 151 -15.55 4.77 -9.36
C VAL A 151 -16.55 5.85 -8.95
N GLN A 152 -16.95 6.74 -9.86
CA GLN A 152 -17.89 7.81 -9.56
C GLN A 152 -19.32 7.28 -9.57
N CYS A 153 -19.75 6.63 -8.48
CA CYS A 153 -21.09 6.09 -8.31
C CYS A 153 -21.59 6.31 -6.88
N ASP A 154 -22.79 6.90 -6.75
CA ASP A 154 -23.33 7.33 -5.47
C ASP A 154 -23.65 6.16 -4.51
N ASP A 155 -23.77 4.93 -5.03
CA ASP A 155 -23.97 3.70 -4.24
C ASP A 155 -22.67 3.08 -3.72
N LEU A 156 -21.50 3.56 -4.18
CA LEU A 156 -20.20 3.12 -3.68
C LEU A 156 -19.87 3.86 -2.39
N ILE A 157 -19.32 3.12 -1.42
CA ILE A 157 -18.81 3.72 -0.19
C ILE A 157 -17.36 4.12 -0.44
N HIS A 158 -17.11 5.43 -0.42
CA HIS A 158 -15.77 5.98 -0.53
C HIS A 158 -15.18 6.21 0.85
N ILE A 159 -13.92 5.85 1.01
CA ILE A 159 -13.14 6.18 2.21
C ILE A 159 -12.48 7.53 1.99
N GLU A 160 -12.32 8.30 3.08
CA GLU A 160 -11.75 9.64 3.05
C GLU A 160 -10.37 9.64 2.33
N PRO A 161 -10.22 10.44 1.26
CA PRO A 161 -9.01 10.42 0.45
C PRO A 161 -7.82 11.04 1.19
N VAL A 162 -6.62 10.56 0.88
CA VAL A 162 -5.37 11.05 1.49
C VAL A 162 -4.45 11.64 0.44
N MET A 163 -3.79 12.72 0.83
CA MET A 163 -2.74 13.38 0.08
C MET A 163 -1.37 13.07 0.69
N TRP A 164 -0.42 12.81 -0.19
CA TRP A 164 1.00 12.61 0.13
C TRP A 164 1.80 13.74 -0.49
N LEU A 165 2.68 14.39 0.29
CA LEU A 165 3.60 15.41 -0.22
C LEU A 165 5.00 15.20 0.36
N SER A 166 6.02 15.19 -0.51
CA SER A 166 7.43 15.13 -0.11
C SER A 166 8.34 15.75 -1.17
N ASN A 167 9.61 15.98 -0.80
CA ASN A 167 10.69 16.29 -1.74
C ASN A 167 11.38 15.01 -2.26
N GLY A 168 10.72 13.86 -2.18
CA GLY A 168 11.21 12.59 -2.70
C GLY A 168 12.18 11.86 -1.77
N GLY A 169 12.51 10.63 -2.14
CA GLY A 169 13.30 9.71 -1.33
C GLY A 169 12.47 8.93 -0.29
N THR A 170 11.13 9.06 -0.33
CA THR A 170 10.24 8.29 0.55
C THR A 170 10.16 6.83 0.10
N LYS A 171 10.09 5.93 1.08
CA LYS A 171 9.99 4.49 0.86
C LYS A 171 9.04 3.89 1.87
N SER A 172 8.00 3.22 1.38
CA SER A 172 7.14 2.41 2.25
C SER A 172 7.85 1.10 2.59
N ILE A 173 7.45 0.49 3.71
CA ILE A 173 7.73 -0.93 3.94
C ILE A 173 6.82 -1.80 3.05
N LEU A 174 7.11 -3.10 2.99
CA LEU A 174 6.23 -4.06 2.33
C LEU A 174 5.04 -4.38 3.23
N HIS A 175 3.82 -4.15 2.71
CA HIS A 175 2.57 -4.37 3.44
C HIS A 175 1.39 -4.57 2.49
N ALA A 176 0.21 -4.94 3.00
CA ALA A 176 -1.02 -5.00 2.22
C ALA A 176 -2.17 -4.28 2.91
N ASP A 177 -2.89 -3.42 2.18
CA ASP A 177 -4.09 -2.74 2.65
C ASP A 177 -5.30 -3.65 2.52
N GLN A 178 -6.31 -3.51 3.39
CA GLN A 178 -7.59 -4.23 3.24
C GLN A 178 -8.49 -3.64 2.14
N ASN A 179 -8.21 -2.40 1.73
CA ASN A 179 -9.02 -1.63 0.79
C ASN A 179 -8.43 -1.64 -0.61
N HIS A 180 -9.30 -1.46 -1.60
CA HIS A 180 -8.89 -1.12 -2.96
C HIS A 180 -8.30 0.30 -2.97
N ASN A 181 -7.22 0.54 -3.71
CA ASN A 181 -6.54 1.81 -3.72
C ASN A 181 -6.27 2.29 -5.16
N ILE A 182 -6.70 3.50 -5.50
CA ILE A 182 -6.28 4.21 -6.70
C ILE A 182 -5.30 5.31 -6.27
N ASN A 183 -4.01 5.13 -6.57
CA ASN A 183 -2.98 6.14 -6.33
C ASN A 183 -2.76 6.96 -7.60
N CYS A 184 -3.10 8.24 -7.58
CA CYS A 184 -2.90 9.16 -8.69
C CYS A 184 -1.73 10.11 -8.40
N LEU A 185 -0.75 10.17 -9.31
CA LEU A 185 0.47 10.94 -9.15
C LEU A 185 0.34 12.31 -9.82
N ILE A 186 0.41 13.38 -9.03
CA ILE A 186 0.31 14.77 -9.49
C ILE A 186 1.69 15.34 -9.82
N ARG A 187 2.72 15.01 -9.03
CA ARG A 187 4.12 15.44 -9.22
C ARG A 187 5.08 14.30 -8.91
N GLY A 188 6.25 14.32 -9.55
CA GLY A 188 7.35 13.39 -9.31
C GLY A 188 7.17 12.06 -10.04
N THR A 189 7.88 11.03 -9.56
CA THR A 189 7.74 9.65 -10.04
C THR A 189 7.64 8.67 -8.87
N LYS A 190 7.09 7.48 -9.14
CA LYS A 190 7.05 6.39 -8.18
C LYS A 190 7.35 5.05 -8.84
N ASP A 191 8.07 4.20 -8.11
CA ASP A 191 8.17 2.77 -8.41
C ASP A 191 7.26 2.01 -7.48
N PHE A 192 6.43 1.15 -8.05
CA PHE A 192 5.61 0.19 -7.31
C PHE A 192 6.18 -1.21 -7.54
N ILE A 193 6.24 -1.97 -6.46
CA ILE A 193 6.42 -3.42 -6.49
C ILE A 193 5.19 -3.99 -5.81
N LEU A 194 4.48 -4.88 -6.50
CA LEU A 194 3.33 -5.60 -5.97
C LEU A 194 3.60 -7.10 -5.94
N ILE A 195 3.08 -7.78 -4.94
CA ILE A 195 3.08 -9.24 -4.82
C ILE A 195 1.62 -9.67 -4.68
N ASN A 196 1.22 -10.64 -5.49
CA ASN A 196 -0.15 -11.13 -5.49
C ASN A 196 -0.52 -11.71 -4.11
N LYS A 197 -1.67 -11.29 -3.58
CA LYS A 197 -2.24 -11.76 -2.31
C LYS A 197 -2.41 -13.29 -2.20
N ASP A 198 -2.51 -13.97 -3.34
CA ASP A 198 -2.69 -15.43 -3.42
C ASP A 198 -1.34 -16.17 -3.59
N THR A 199 -0.22 -15.48 -3.42
CA THR A 199 1.11 -16.10 -3.40
C THR A 199 1.14 -17.20 -2.33
N PRO A 200 1.54 -18.45 -2.66
CA PRO A 200 1.44 -19.57 -1.73
C PRO A 200 2.30 -19.46 -0.47
N ASP A 201 3.50 -18.87 -0.60
CA ASP A 201 4.43 -18.68 0.51
C ASP A 201 4.52 -17.18 0.84
N GLN A 202 3.96 -16.81 2.00
CA GLN A 202 3.94 -15.44 2.53
C GLN A 202 4.75 -15.33 3.81
N THR A 203 5.78 -16.16 3.98
CA THR A 203 6.69 -16.13 5.14
C THR A 203 7.42 -14.79 5.35
N PHE A 204 7.35 -13.89 4.37
CA PHE A 204 7.80 -12.51 4.52
C PHE A 204 6.89 -11.64 5.41
N ILE A 205 5.67 -12.07 5.74
CA ILE A 205 4.80 -11.41 6.72
C ILE A 205 5.22 -11.85 8.12
N ASP A 206 6.18 -11.11 8.68
CA ASP A 206 6.81 -11.36 9.97
C ASP A 206 6.57 -10.22 10.98
N ALA A 207 5.64 -9.31 10.67
CA ALA A 207 5.17 -8.25 11.56
C ALA A 207 3.66 -8.38 11.81
N PRO A 208 3.13 -7.78 12.90
CA PRO A 208 1.69 -7.84 13.21
C PRO A 208 0.83 -7.28 12.09
N GLY A 209 -0.32 -7.90 11.78
CA GLY A 209 -1.16 -7.49 10.65
C GLY A 209 -0.64 -8.07 9.32
N THR A 210 -0.54 -7.22 8.31
CA THR A 210 -0.12 -7.58 6.93
C THR A 210 1.22 -6.96 6.54
N TYR A 211 2.05 -6.59 7.53
CA TYR A 211 3.33 -5.91 7.32
C TYR A 211 4.52 -6.89 7.33
N SER A 212 5.64 -6.43 6.77
CA SER A 212 6.91 -7.14 6.76
C SER A 212 8.03 -6.27 7.34
N TYR A 213 8.90 -6.87 8.17
CA TYR A 213 10.14 -6.27 8.65
C TYR A 213 11.30 -6.39 7.65
N VAL A 214 11.07 -6.92 6.44
CA VAL A 214 12.11 -7.02 5.40
C VAL A 214 12.73 -5.65 5.12
N ASP A 215 14.06 -5.60 5.05
CA ASP A 215 14.74 -4.41 4.55
C ASP A 215 14.59 -4.33 3.03
N VAL A 216 13.62 -3.53 2.58
CA VAL A 216 13.28 -3.36 1.16
C VAL A 216 14.39 -2.75 0.29
N ASP A 217 15.44 -2.21 0.91
CA ASP A 217 16.64 -1.71 0.21
C ASP A 217 17.75 -2.78 0.10
N ARG A 218 17.68 -3.82 0.93
CA ARG A 218 18.71 -4.85 1.05
C ARG A 218 18.11 -6.16 1.55
N VAL A 219 17.45 -6.88 0.65
CA VAL A 219 16.76 -8.14 0.98
C VAL A 219 17.78 -9.23 1.31
N ASP A 220 17.83 -9.64 2.57
CA ASP A 220 18.61 -10.79 3.01
C ASP A 220 17.84 -12.08 2.68
N MET A 221 18.27 -12.78 1.62
CA MET A 221 17.64 -14.03 1.20
C MET A 221 18.00 -15.24 2.07
N ASP A 222 19.01 -15.15 2.96
CA ASP A 222 19.20 -16.19 3.99
C ASP A 222 18.03 -16.14 4.97
N LYS A 223 17.55 -14.93 5.31
CA LYS A 223 16.39 -14.70 6.18
C LYS A 223 15.06 -14.83 5.43
N TYR A 224 14.98 -14.33 4.20
CA TYR A 224 13.77 -14.30 3.37
C TYR A 224 13.99 -15.03 2.03
N PRO A 225 14.22 -16.36 2.03
CA PRO A 225 14.52 -17.11 0.82
C PRO A 225 13.35 -17.11 -0.18
N VAL A 226 12.12 -16.86 0.28
CA VAL A 226 10.91 -16.82 -0.52
C VAL A 226 10.97 -15.80 -1.67
N PHE A 227 11.69 -14.69 -1.51
CA PHE A 227 11.84 -13.66 -2.55
C PHE A 227 12.68 -14.11 -3.76
N SER A 228 13.35 -15.27 -3.68
CA SER A 228 14.02 -15.87 -4.85
C SER A 228 13.03 -16.54 -5.82
N SER A 229 11.80 -16.82 -5.37
CA SER A 229 10.79 -17.57 -6.14
C SER A 229 9.45 -16.85 -6.30
N ILE A 230 9.30 -15.66 -5.72
CA ILE A 230 8.08 -14.85 -5.85
C ILE A 230 8.02 -14.17 -7.22
N ASP A 231 6.81 -14.07 -7.75
CA ASP A 231 6.48 -13.21 -8.88
C ASP A 231 6.25 -11.77 -8.38
N PHE A 232 7.00 -10.83 -8.96
CA PHE A 232 6.82 -9.41 -8.73
C PHE A 232 6.02 -8.80 -9.88
N TYR A 233 5.07 -7.95 -9.54
CA TYR A 233 4.35 -7.10 -10.47
C TYR A 233 4.83 -5.68 -10.21
N ASP A 234 5.77 -5.20 -11.02
CA ASP A 234 6.35 -3.88 -10.84
C ASP A 234 5.95 -2.92 -11.95
N THR A 235 5.94 -1.63 -11.61
CA THR A 235 5.71 -0.57 -12.58
C THR A 235 6.34 0.73 -12.12
N HIS A 236 6.83 1.48 -13.09
CA HIS A 236 7.19 2.88 -12.93
C HIS A 236 6.00 3.76 -13.35
N ILE A 237 5.63 4.73 -12.52
CA ILE A 237 4.60 5.73 -12.87
C ILE A 237 5.16 7.14 -12.75
N GLU A 238 4.74 8.00 -13.67
CA GLU A 238 5.16 9.39 -13.77
C GLU A 238 3.99 10.34 -13.45
N ALA A 239 4.30 11.63 -13.27
CA ALA A 239 3.29 12.65 -13.05
C ALA A 239 2.22 12.63 -14.15
N GLY A 240 0.97 12.45 -13.74
CA GLY A 240 -0.19 12.31 -14.61
C GLY A 240 -0.75 10.90 -14.65
N ASP A 241 -0.02 9.89 -14.21
CA ASP A 241 -0.49 8.51 -14.17
C ASP A 241 -1.27 8.21 -12.87
N CYS A 242 -2.14 7.20 -12.93
CA CYS A 242 -2.70 6.55 -11.75
C CYS A 242 -2.42 5.05 -11.77
N ILE A 243 -2.33 4.42 -10.60
CA ILE A 243 -2.27 2.96 -10.44
C ILE A 243 -3.40 2.48 -9.54
N PHE A 244 -4.07 1.41 -9.94
CA PHE A 244 -4.99 0.66 -9.10
C PHE A 244 -4.26 -0.53 -8.46
N VAL A 245 -4.24 -0.55 -7.13
CA VAL A 245 -3.78 -1.66 -6.30
C VAL A 245 -5.00 -2.34 -5.70
N PRO A 246 -5.29 -3.61 -6.04
CA PRO A 246 -6.43 -4.31 -5.49
C PRO A 246 -6.24 -4.58 -3.99
N ALA A 247 -7.35 -4.69 -3.27
CA ALA A 247 -7.37 -5.04 -1.86
C ALA A 247 -6.52 -6.29 -1.58
N SER A 248 -5.77 -6.23 -0.48
CA SER A 248 -4.88 -7.26 0.06
C SER A 248 -3.65 -7.58 -0.80
N TRP A 249 -3.40 -6.87 -1.90
CA TRP A 249 -2.13 -7.00 -2.61
C TRP A 249 -1.00 -6.40 -1.78
N PHE A 250 0.07 -7.17 -1.59
CA PHE A 250 1.25 -6.66 -0.92
C PHE A 250 1.95 -5.69 -1.85
N HIS A 251 2.41 -4.57 -1.31
CA HIS A 251 3.03 -3.54 -2.10
C HIS A 251 4.14 -2.80 -1.34
N GLN A 252 5.11 -2.34 -2.12
CA GLN A 252 6.22 -1.50 -1.67
C GLN A 252 6.36 -0.37 -2.69
N VAL A 253 6.44 0.87 -2.19
CA VAL A 253 6.46 2.07 -3.02
C VAL A 253 7.70 2.90 -2.73
N ARG A 254 8.41 3.33 -3.78
CA ARG A 254 9.51 4.30 -3.70
C ARG A 254 9.10 5.55 -4.46
N SER A 255 9.26 6.72 -3.85
CA SER A 255 8.90 8.00 -4.48
C SER A 255 10.14 8.87 -4.72
N TYR A 256 10.19 9.54 -5.87
CA TYR A 256 11.34 10.35 -6.28
C TYR A 256 10.92 11.73 -6.74
N GLY A 257 11.87 12.68 -6.60
CA GLY A 257 11.67 14.10 -6.92
C GLY A 257 10.63 14.78 -6.02
N TYR A 258 10.26 16.00 -6.37
CA TYR A 258 9.11 16.68 -5.79
C TYR A 258 7.85 15.85 -6.06
N ASN A 259 7.31 15.22 -5.02
CA ASN A 259 6.29 14.18 -5.15
C ASN A 259 5.00 14.60 -4.47
N ILE A 260 3.91 14.60 -5.25
CA ILE A 260 2.55 14.79 -4.74
C ILE A 260 1.69 13.68 -5.30
N ALA A 261 1.01 12.93 -4.44
CA ALA A 261 0.08 11.89 -4.84
C ALA A 261 -1.22 11.94 -4.03
N VAL A 262 -2.28 11.42 -4.61
CA VAL A 262 -3.60 11.29 -3.98
C VAL A 262 -4.03 9.84 -4.01
N ASN A 263 -4.50 9.33 -2.88
CA ASN A 263 -5.08 8.00 -2.74
C ASN A 263 -6.60 8.13 -2.64
N ILE A 264 -7.30 7.40 -3.49
CA ILE A 264 -8.75 7.18 -3.40
C ILE A 264 -8.96 5.72 -3.04
N TRP A 265 -9.61 5.45 -1.91
CA TRP A 265 -9.86 4.09 -1.45
C TRP A 265 -11.33 3.69 -1.55
N LEU A 266 -11.54 2.41 -1.87
CA LEU A 266 -12.83 1.75 -1.89
C LEU A 266 -12.77 0.53 -0.98
N LYS A 267 -13.91 0.12 -0.44
CA LYS A 267 -13.96 -1.02 0.49
C LYS A 267 -13.55 -2.30 -0.23
N GLY A 268 -12.80 -3.18 0.44
CA GLY A 268 -12.37 -4.45 -0.16
C GLY A 268 -13.52 -5.37 -0.57
N GLU A 269 -14.70 -5.21 0.06
CA GLU A 269 -15.92 -5.94 -0.26
C GLU A 269 -16.56 -5.51 -1.60
N ASP A 270 -16.19 -4.34 -2.13
CA ASP A 270 -16.76 -3.79 -3.38
C ASP A 270 -16.43 -4.65 -4.61
N LYS A 271 -15.61 -5.70 -4.47
CA LYS A 271 -15.44 -6.75 -5.49
C LYS A 271 -16.73 -7.44 -5.91
N PHE A 272 -17.75 -7.44 -5.04
CA PHE A 272 -19.08 -8.02 -5.28
C PHE A 272 -20.13 -6.98 -5.65
N PHE A 273 -19.74 -5.71 -5.80
CA PHE A 273 -20.66 -4.63 -6.07
C PHE A 273 -21.33 -4.78 -7.45
N ASP A 274 -22.66 -4.63 -7.50
CA ASP A 274 -23.41 -4.64 -8.75
C ASP A 274 -23.40 -3.24 -9.39
N VAL A 275 -22.54 -3.08 -10.39
CA VAL A 275 -22.41 -1.83 -11.15
C VAL A 275 -23.64 -1.46 -11.97
N SER A 276 -24.67 -2.32 -12.05
CA SER A 276 -25.90 -2.02 -12.80
C SER A 276 -26.73 -0.89 -12.19
N SER A 277 -26.56 -0.60 -10.89
CA SER A 277 -27.23 0.51 -10.22
C SER A 277 -26.58 1.86 -10.51
N CYS A 278 -25.32 1.87 -10.93
CA CYS A 278 -24.62 3.09 -11.30
C CYS A 278 -25.12 3.62 -12.64
N GLN A 279 -25.66 4.84 -12.64
CA GLN A 279 -25.93 5.55 -13.89
C GLN A 279 -24.59 5.85 -14.58
N ASP A 280 -24.51 5.59 -15.89
CA ASP A 280 -23.32 5.93 -16.68
C ASP A 280 -22.95 7.40 -16.43
N VAL A 281 -21.68 7.66 -16.05
CA VAL A 281 -21.08 8.94 -15.60
C VAL A 281 -21.00 9.97 -16.74
N THR A 282 -22.06 10.10 -17.53
CA THR A 282 -22.08 10.77 -18.83
C THR A 282 -22.37 12.26 -18.75
N LYS A 283 -22.38 12.91 -17.57
CA LYS A 283 -22.77 14.33 -17.50
C LYS A 283 -21.82 15.33 -16.83
N ALA A 284 -20.92 14.96 -15.92
CA ALA A 284 -19.84 15.85 -15.44
C ALA A 284 -18.92 15.11 -14.47
N TYR A 285 -17.64 15.47 -14.44
CA TYR A 285 -16.75 15.11 -13.34
C TYR A 285 -17.20 15.84 -12.06
N LYS A 286 -17.49 15.09 -11.01
CA LYS A 286 -17.82 15.64 -9.68
C LYS A 286 -16.52 15.76 -8.87
N THR A 287 -16.33 16.88 -8.20
CA THR A 287 -15.14 17.11 -7.36
C THR A 287 -15.24 16.37 -6.03
N LEU A 288 -14.11 16.12 -5.36
CA LEU A 288 -14.09 15.31 -4.14
C LEU A 288 -14.89 15.93 -2.98
N ASP A 289 -15.10 17.26 -2.96
CA ASP A 289 -15.95 17.94 -1.96
C ASP A 289 -17.44 17.66 -2.12
N GLN A 290 -17.86 17.05 -3.24
CA GLN A 290 -19.26 16.74 -3.54
C GLN A 290 -19.69 15.34 -3.09
N PHE A 291 -18.82 14.62 -2.37
CA PHE A 291 -19.08 13.26 -1.88
C PHE A 291 -18.96 13.20 -0.36
N THR A 292 -19.70 12.25 0.21
CA THR A 292 -19.56 11.88 1.62
C THR A 292 -18.63 10.69 1.73
N TYR A 293 -17.74 10.72 2.70
CA TYR A 293 -16.77 9.66 2.93
C TYR A 293 -17.05 8.95 4.25
N SER A 294 -16.89 7.63 4.27
CA SER A 294 -16.74 6.91 5.52
C SER A 294 -15.37 7.20 6.10
N LEU A 295 -15.33 7.51 7.39
CA LEU A 295 -14.11 7.35 8.17
C LEU A 295 -13.81 5.86 8.30
N VAL A 296 -12.54 5.49 8.39
CA VAL A 296 -12.16 4.10 8.65
C VAL A 296 -12.61 3.74 10.08
N GLU A 297 -13.53 2.77 10.22
CA GLU A 297 -13.94 2.27 11.53
C GLU A 297 -12.82 1.41 12.15
N PRO A 298 -12.49 1.56 13.45
CA PRO A 298 -11.55 0.67 14.11
C PRO A 298 -12.15 -0.75 14.21
N PRO A 299 -11.33 -1.82 14.16
CA PRO A 299 -11.83 -3.17 14.38
C PRO A 299 -12.53 -3.29 15.73
N SER A 300 -13.73 -3.87 15.76
CA SER A 300 -14.46 -4.12 17.00
C SER A 300 -13.68 -5.08 17.90
N HIS A 301 -13.23 -4.61 19.07
CA HIS A 301 -12.70 -5.48 20.12
C HIS A 301 -13.85 -6.04 20.97
N ASP A 302 -13.93 -7.37 21.04
CA ASP A 302 -14.62 -8.10 22.12
C ASP A 302 -14.03 -7.65 23.47
N GLY A 303 -14.93 -7.30 24.40
CA GLY A 303 -14.65 -6.51 25.58
C GLY A 303 -13.58 -7.11 26.51
N ARG A 304 -12.67 -6.24 26.94
CA ARG A 304 -12.12 -6.14 28.31
C ARG A 304 -11.15 -4.94 28.38
N ASP A 305 -11.56 -3.91 29.09
CA ASP A 305 -10.71 -2.86 29.66
C ASP A 305 -9.71 -3.50 30.67
N GLU A 306 -8.51 -3.00 30.98
CA GLU A 306 -8.12 -1.61 31.26
C GLU A 306 -6.56 -1.54 31.46
N LEU A 307 -5.97 -0.36 31.18
CA LEU A 307 -4.70 0.20 31.72
C LEU A 307 -3.33 -0.13 31.07
N ASP A 308 -3.03 0.68 30.04
CA ASP A 308 -1.88 1.60 29.88
C ASP A 308 -0.41 1.09 29.77
N GLU A 309 0.32 1.76 28.86
CA GLU A 309 1.79 1.88 28.70
C GLU A 309 2.56 0.97 27.72
N GLY A 310 1.98 -0.09 27.13
CA GLY A 310 2.72 -0.99 26.22
C GLY A 310 2.35 -0.98 24.72
N ALA A 311 1.11 -0.63 24.37
CA ALA A 311 0.51 -1.09 23.10
C ALA A 311 -0.41 -0.07 22.41
N GLU A 312 -0.18 1.22 22.65
CA GLU A 312 -0.50 2.31 21.70
C GLU A 312 0.20 2.11 20.33
N MET A 313 1.15 1.16 20.30
CA MET A 313 1.95 0.65 19.19
C MET A 313 1.19 0.15 17.93
N PHE A 314 -0.15 0.08 17.95
CA PHE A 314 -0.96 -0.44 16.83
C PHE A 314 -2.03 0.49 16.27
N ARG A 315 -2.24 1.70 16.81
CA ARG A 315 -3.45 2.47 16.46
C ARG A 315 -3.40 3.30 15.17
N GLN A 316 -2.28 3.47 14.47
CA GLN A 316 -2.21 4.53 13.45
C GLN A 316 -1.32 4.27 12.22
N ALA A 317 -1.12 3.04 11.76
CA ALA A 317 -0.15 2.72 10.70
C ALA A 317 -0.43 3.30 9.28
N ALA A 318 -1.56 3.98 9.10
CA ALA A 318 -1.74 5.18 8.25
C ALA A 318 -2.92 6.04 8.77
N THR A 319 -3.21 5.90 10.08
CA THR A 319 -4.56 5.88 10.67
C THR A 319 -5.48 4.90 9.95
N PHE A 320 -5.08 3.62 10.01
CA PHE A 320 -5.71 2.43 9.42
C PHE A 320 -5.82 2.40 7.88
N PHE A 321 -4.66 2.19 7.24
CA PHE A 321 -4.50 1.36 6.05
C PHE A 321 -3.46 0.28 6.37
#